data_AF-A0A2B0QJQ1-F1
#
_entry.id   AF-A0A2B0QJQ1-F1
#
_cell.length_a   1.000
_cell.length_b   1.000
_cell.length_c   1.000
_cell.angle_alpha   90.00
_cell.angle_beta   90.00
_cell.angle_gamma   90.00
#
_symmetry.space_group_name_H-M   'P 1'
#
loop_
_entity.id
_entity.type
_entity.pdbx_description
1 polymer ?
#
loop_
_entity_poly.entity_id
_entity_poly.type
_entity_poly.pdbx_seq_one_letter_code
_entity_poly.pdbx_strand_id
1 'polypeptide(L)'
;MKIFKRMTLAAVTGIFFMTGITETHAQSNEEALQSTENKIKETEKAVQQKEKEKQSINSDVQNIQSQLNSLHTVISSNKKELASTEKQISEANKMIEKKKKEIVLLQEKVLSRKDIIENRLVALQQDDKTSVVIDTLMNADNFGDFVARMGAVTTLLSADNDILKQHQNDLDQIEKDKKEIDKQEKVLEAAKGSLAAKQAELDKNVAKQTATLTTMQEKYSTVVNEIDAASSEKANLQSELTGIQDKIAKEKEAAQKQAEQVAKQQAAEKAEADAEAKRQAELATAKKEVKTEPKQEVKTAAATEKKASVSSEAKETKKEESTQKHSGKEMYVEATAYTANCAGCSGVTATGQNVSSGTHKIIAVDPSVIPLGSKVYVEGYGVATAGDTGGAIKGYRIDVLVPSESAAKAFGRRTVKITVLN
;
A
#
# COMPACT_ATOMS: atom_id res chain seq x y z
N MET A 1 89.57 18.50 -45.52
CA MET A 1 90.60 18.96 -44.53
C MET A 1 90.65 17.89 -43.43
N LYS A 2 91.80 17.33 -43.02
CA LYS A 2 92.71 17.83 -41.95
C LYS A 2 91.92 18.16 -40.66
N ILE A 3 92.13 17.60 -39.46
CA ILE A 3 93.23 16.84 -38.77
C ILE A 3 92.56 15.95 -37.67
N PHE A 4 92.87 14.68 -37.33
CA PHE A 4 94.09 13.92 -36.93
C PHE A 4 94.44 13.90 -35.41
N LYS A 5 94.12 12.79 -34.70
CA LYS A 5 94.77 12.16 -33.48
C LYS A 5 93.87 10.97 -33.02
N ARG A 6 94.32 9.72 -32.79
CA ARG A 6 95.27 9.12 -31.79
C ARG A 6 94.73 9.17 -30.35
N MET A 7 94.77 8.13 -29.49
CA MET A 7 95.55 6.84 -29.44
C MET A 7 94.84 5.82 -28.50
N THR A 8 94.64 4.53 -28.84
CA THR A 8 95.39 3.28 -28.45
C THR A 8 95.37 2.80 -26.97
N LEU A 9 95.40 1.46 -26.79
CA LEU A 9 95.59 0.66 -25.54
C LEU A 9 94.38 0.58 -24.58
N ALA A 10 94.14 -0.50 -23.81
CA ALA A 10 94.86 -1.79 -23.65
C ALA A 10 93.92 -3.01 -23.45
N ALA A 11 94.50 -4.20 -23.25
CA ALA A 11 93.82 -5.49 -22.99
C ALA A 11 93.22 -5.58 -21.56
N VAL A 12 92.47 -6.62 -21.14
CA VAL A 12 92.98 -7.96 -20.74
C VAL A 12 91.81 -8.96 -20.48
N THR A 13 91.98 -10.23 -20.90
CA THR A 13 91.27 -11.53 -20.56
C THR A 13 89.75 -11.60 -20.27
N GLY A 14 89.08 -12.69 -20.73
CA GLY A 14 87.83 -13.16 -20.10
C GLY A 14 86.95 -14.20 -20.83
N ILE A 15 87.38 -15.48 -20.83
CA ILE A 15 86.60 -16.73 -20.56
C ILE A 15 85.11 -16.88 -21.02
N PHE A 16 84.79 -18.09 -21.52
CA PHE A 16 83.44 -18.71 -21.76
C PHE A 16 82.58 -18.19 -22.93
N PHE A 17 82.30 -19.10 -23.87
CA PHE A 17 81.19 -19.06 -24.81
C PHE A 17 80.81 -20.51 -25.19
N MET A 18 79.78 -21.10 -24.53
CA MET A 18 78.88 -22.16 -25.05
C MET A 18 77.95 -22.76 -23.97
N THR A 19 76.96 -21.99 -23.53
CA THR A 19 75.69 -22.47 -22.92
C THR A 19 74.66 -21.34 -23.04
N GLY A 20 73.47 -21.60 -23.58
CA GLY A 20 72.44 -20.55 -23.68
C GLY A 20 71.29 -20.78 -24.67
N ILE A 21 70.57 -21.90 -24.56
CA ILE A 21 69.31 -22.14 -25.32
C ILE A 21 68.15 -22.62 -24.41
N THR A 22 68.41 -23.01 -23.16
CA THR A 22 67.43 -23.69 -22.29
C THR A 22 66.67 -22.81 -21.30
N GLU A 23 67.06 -21.55 -21.08
CA GLU A 23 66.52 -20.73 -19.97
C GLU A 23 65.20 -20.01 -20.29
N THR A 24 64.94 -19.70 -21.57
CA THR A 24 63.85 -18.80 -21.99
C THR A 24 62.44 -19.36 -21.78
N HIS A 25 62.26 -20.69 -21.83
CA HIS A 25 60.95 -21.30 -21.61
C HIS A 25 60.60 -21.44 -20.12
N ALA A 26 61.58 -21.80 -19.28
CA ALA A 26 61.35 -22.04 -17.85
C ALA A 26 60.82 -20.79 -17.12
N GLN A 27 61.40 -19.60 -17.39
CA GLN A 27 60.91 -18.34 -16.81
C GLN A 27 59.44 -18.06 -17.16
N SER A 28 59.02 -18.30 -18.41
CA SER A 28 57.64 -18.01 -18.83
C SER A 28 56.60 -18.85 -18.09
N ASN A 29 56.92 -20.11 -17.78
CA ASN A 29 56.02 -21.00 -17.02
C ASN A 29 56.06 -20.68 -15.51
N GLU A 30 57.20 -20.23 -14.97
CA GLU A 30 57.34 -19.87 -13.55
C GLU A 30 56.66 -18.51 -13.24
N GLU A 31 56.69 -17.56 -14.18
CA GLU A 31 55.87 -16.33 -14.16
C GLU A 31 54.36 -16.65 -14.28
N ALA A 32 53.97 -17.56 -15.17
CA ALA A 32 52.59 -18.02 -15.28
C ALA A 32 52.09 -18.67 -13.98
N LEU A 33 52.93 -19.48 -13.32
CA LEU A 33 52.60 -20.08 -12.03
C LEU A 33 52.41 -19.03 -10.92
N GLN A 34 53.28 -18.02 -10.83
CA GLN A 34 53.07 -16.90 -9.89
C GLN A 34 51.81 -16.09 -10.20
N SER A 35 51.48 -15.89 -11.49
CA SER A 35 50.24 -15.24 -11.91
C SER A 35 49.01 -16.01 -11.42
N THR A 36 48.98 -17.33 -11.63
CA THR A 36 47.86 -18.19 -11.22
C THR A 36 47.77 -18.35 -9.70
N GLU A 37 48.90 -18.45 -8.98
CA GLU A 37 48.89 -18.40 -7.51
C GLU A 37 48.29 -17.09 -6.96
N ASN A 38 48.65 -15.95 -7.54
CA ASN A 38 48.12 -14.66 -7.10
C ASN A 38 46.62 -14.53 -7.39
N LYS A 39 46.15 -14.97 -8.56
CA LYS A 39 44.71 -15.07 -8.87
C LYS A 39 43.95 -15.99 -7.91
N ILE A 40 44.54 -17.12 -7.52
CA ILE A 40 43.95 -18.03 -6.52
C ILE A 40 43.88 -17.35 -5.14
N LYS A 41 44.92 -16.61 -4.72
CA LYS A 41 44.92 -15.83 -3.48
C LYS A 41 43.91 -14.67 -3.49
N GLU A 42 43.64 -14.06 -4.64
CA GLU A 42 42.60 -13.02 -4.79
C GLU A 42 41.18 -13.60 -4.79
N THR A 43 40.93 -14.67 -5.57
CA THR A 43 39.63 -15.38 -5.54
C THR A 43 39.35 -16.00 -4.18
N GLU A 44 40.35 -16.52 -3.46
CA GLU A 44 40.19 -17.05 -2.10
C GLU A 44 39.85 -15.95 -1.08
N LYS A 45 40.45 -14.75 -1.18
CA LYS A 45 40.03 -13.58 -0.39
C LYS A 45 38.60 -13.15 -0.73
N ALA A 46 38.24 -13.15 -2.01
CA ALA A 46 36.89 -12.79 -2.47
C ALA A 46 35.84 -13.78 -1.91
N VAL A 47 36.11 -15.08 -1.96
CA VAL A 47 35.27 -16.13 -1.35
C VAL A 47 35.14 -15.90 0.17
N GLN A 48 36.25 -15.72 0.91
CA GLN A 48 36.18 -15.44 2.35
C GLN A 48 35.40 -14.17 2.70
N GLN A 49 35.42 -13.15 1.83
CA GLN A 49 34.65 -11.94 2.02
C GLN A 49 33.16 -12.16 1.76
N LYS A 50 32.79 -12.91 0.70
CA LYS A 50 31.40 -13.31 0.43
C LYS A 50 30.85 -14.31 1.44
N GLU A 51 31.68 -15.14 2.07
CA GLU A 51 31.28 -15.99 3.21
C GLU A 51 30.95 -15.16 4.45
N LYS A 52 31.72 -14.11 4.75
CA LYS A 52 31.37 -13.14 5.82
C LYS A 52 30.10 -12.36 5.50
N GLU A 53 29.90 -11.96 4.25
CA GLU A 53 28.68 -11.31 3.78
C GLU A 53 27.46 -12.25 3.92
N LYS A 54 27.60 -13.53 3.53
CA LYS A 54 26.60 -14.59 3.76
C LYS A 54 26.29 -14.80 5.25
N GLN A 55 27.28 -14.73 6.14
CA GLN A 55 27.06 -14.78 7.60
C GLN A 55 26.32 -13.54 8.13
N SER A 56 26.66 -12.34 7.64
CA SER A 56 25.93 -11.10 7.95
C SER A 56 24.47 -11.20 7.49
N ILE A 57 24.25 -11.59 6.24
CA ILE A 57 22.92 -11.81 5.66
C ILE A 57 22.13 -12.85 6.46
N ASN A 58 22.75 -13.93 6.92
CA ASN A 58 22.08 -14.92 7.77
C ASN A 58 21.63 -14.32 9.14
N SER A 59 22.39 -13.38 9.69
CA SER A 59 22.02 -12.65 10.92
C SER A 59 20.91 -11.62 10.65
N ASP A 60 20.98 -10.91 9.53
CA ASP A 60 19.92 -10.02 9.06
C ASP A 60 18.62 -10.78 8.81
N VAL A 61 18.70 -11.99 8.23
CA VAL A 61 17.57 -12.90 8.03
C VAL A 61 16.93 -13.30 9.35
N GLN A 62 17.71 -13.62 10.39
CA GLN A 62 17.16 -13.93 11.72
C GLN A 62 16.46 -12.70 12.35
N ASN A 63 17.03 -11.51 12.21
CA ASN A 63 16.44 -10.26 12.67
C ASN A 63 15.12 -9.95 11.93
N ILE A 64 15.13 -10.05 10.59
CA ILE A 64 13.96 -9.89 9.74
C ILE A 64 12.88 -10.93 10.08
N GLN A 65 13.24 -12.19 10.33
CA GLN A 65 12.28 -13.22 10.74
C GLN A 65 11.57 -12.85 12.05
N SER A 66 12.30 -12.29 13.02
CA SER A 66 11.73 -11.77 14.28
C SER A 66 10.80 -10.57 14.06
N GLN A 67 11.20 -9.63 13.20
CA GLN A 67 10.38 -8.48 12.80
C GLN A 67 9.11 -8.92 12.03
N LEU A 68 9.19 -9.95 11.20
CA LEU A 68 8.04 -10.51 10.47
C LEU A 68 7.08 -11.26 11.40
N ASN A 69 7.58 -11.98 12.41
CA ASN A 69 6.75 -12.66 13.41
C ASN A 69 5.99 -11.66 14.30
N SER A 70 6.66 -10.59 14.75
CA SER A 70 6.00 -9.51 15.51
C SER A 70 5.01 -8.72 14.64
N LEU A 71 5.37 -8.38 13.40
CA LEU A 71 4.46 -7.74 12.44
C LEU A 71 3.23 -8.61 12.11
N HIS A 72 3.41 -9.92 11.93
CA HIS A 72 2.30 -10.85 11.74
C HIS A 72 1.36 -10.90 12.95
N THR A 73 1.91 -10.80 14.17
CA THR A 73 1.12 -10.73 15.41
C THR A 73 0.28 -9.44 15.45
N VAL A 74 0.86 -8.29 15.07
CA VAL A 74 0.13 -7.01 14.94
C VAL A 74 -0.96 -7.09 13.86
N ILE A 75 -0.64 -7.60 12.67
CA ILE A 75 -1.60 -7.83 11.57
C ILE A 75 -2.77 -8.70 12.02
N SER A 76 -2.50 -9.78 12.77
CA SER A 76 -3.52 -10.68 13.33
C SER A 76 -4.39 -10.02 14.41
N SER A 77 -3.81 -9.15 15.25
CA SER A 77 -4.56 -8.36 16.24
C SER A 77 -5.46 -7.32 15.56
N ASN A 78 -4.88 -6.50 14.67
CA ASN A 78 -5.60 -5.44 13.95
C ASN A 78 -6.77 -6.02 13.14
N LYS A 79 -6.60 -7.20 12.51
CA LYS A 79 -7.68 -7.88 11.78
C LYS A 79 -8.85 -8.32 12.69
N LYS A 80 -8.57 -8.72 13.95
CA LYS A 80 -9.61 -9.03 14.94
C LYS A 80 -10.33 -7.77 15.43
N GLU A 81 -9.58 -6.69 15.66
CA GLU A 81 -10.16 -5.39 16.02
C GLU A 81 -11.06 -4.82 14.92
N LEU A 82 -10.63 -4.89 13.66
CA LEU A 82 -11.43 -4.48 12.50
C LEU A 82 -12.75 -5.25 12.45
N ALA A 83 -12.73 -6.58 12.45
CA ALA A 83 -13.94 -7.40 12.42
C ALA A 83 -14.89 -7.15 13.62
N SER A 84 -14.33 -6.88 14.81
CA SER A 84 -15.12 -6.49 15.99
C SER A 84 -15.76 -5.11 15.82
N THR A 85 -15.01 -4.15 15.25
CA THR A 85 -15.47 -2.78 14.99
C THR A 85 -16.52 -2.73 13.88
N GLU A 86 -16.34 -3.50 12.80
CA GLU A 86 -17.34 -3.70 11.74
C GLU A 86 -18.65 -4.24 12.28
N LYS A 87 -18.58 -5.25 13.17
CA LYS A 87 -19.76 -5.80 13.85
C LYS A 87 -20.46 -4.72 14.69
N GLN A 88 -19.73 -3.97 15.51
CA GLN A 88 -20.29 -2.89 16.33
C GLN A 88 -20.93 -1.78 15.47
N ILE A 89 -20.29 -1.40 14.36
CA ILE A 89 -20.83 -0.46 13.37
C ILE A 89 -22.15 -1.01 12.78
N SER A 90 -22.20 -2.29 12.40
CA SER A 90 -23.40 -2.94 11.86
C SER A 90 -24.56 -2.98 12.87
N GLU A 91 -24.28 -3.36 14.12
CA GLU A 91 -25.26 -3.38 15.20
C GLU A 91 -25.77 -1.97 15.56
N ALA A 92 -24.88 -0.97 15.57
CA ALA A 92 -25.25 0.44 15.77
C ALA A 92 -26.14 0.99 14.64
N ASN A 93 -25.80 0.76 13.36
CA ASN A 93 -26.66 1.12 12.21
C ASN A 93 -28.06 0.52 12.37
N LYS A 94 -28.15 -0.77 12.75
CA LYS A 94 -29.43 -1.47 12.93
C LYS A 94 -30.27 -0.90 14.07
N MET A 95 -29.64 -0.43 15.15
CA MET A 95 -30.32 0.26 16.25
C MET A 95 -30.79 1.66 15.86
N ILE A 96 -29.97 2.43 15.13
CA ILE A 96 -30.35 3.75 14.58
C ILE A 96 -31.55 3.60 13.65
N GLU A 97 -31.52 2.67 12.70
CA GLU A 97 -32.64 2.40 11.78
C GLU A 97 -33.94 2.00 12.48
N LYS A 98 -33.84 1.24 13.58
CA LYS A 98 -35.00 0.92 14.43
C LYS A 98 -35.55 2.18 15.10
N LYS A 99 -34.69 3.00 15.71
CA LYS A 99 -35.09 4.27 16.32
C LYS A 99 -35.69 5.27 15.31
N LYS A 100 -35.11 5.42 14.11
CA LYS A 100 -35.65 6.28 13.04
C LYS A 100 -37.11 5.90 12.73
N LYS A 101 -37.43 4.59 12.67
CA LYS A 101 -38.80 4.08 12.44
C LYS A 101 -39.73 4.28 13.64
N GLU A 102 -39.22 4.10 14.86
CA GLU A 102 -39.97 4.36 16.10
C GLU A 102 -40.33 5.86 16.22
N ILE A 103 -39.44 6.76 15.81
CA ILE A 103 -39.73 8.20 15.72
C ILE A 103 -40.81 8.49 14.67
N VAL A 104 -40.79 7.87 13.48
CA VAL A 104 -41.86 8.07 12.47
C VAL A 104 -43.23 7.67 13.03
N LEU A 105 -43.33 6.50 13.66
CA LEU A 105 -44.57 6.03 14.29
C LEU A 105 -45.02 6.93 15.46
N LEU A 106 -44.09 7.54 16.19
CA LEU A 106 -44.41 8.49 17.26
C LEU A 106 -44.85 9.84 16.69
N GLN A 107 -44.22 10.31 15.62
CA GLN A 107 -44.63 11.50 14.87
C GLN A 107 -46.04 11.33 14.28
N GLU A 108 -46.39 10.18 13.71
CA GLU A 108 -47.76 9.87 13.22
C GLU A 108 -48.81 9.89 14.35
N LYS A 109 -48.48 9.38 15.54
CA LYS A 109 -49.34 9.48 16.74
C LYS A 109 -49.52 10.94 17.20
N VAL A 110 -48.45 11.72 17.17
CA VAL A 110 -48.49 13.15 17.50
C VAL A 110 -49.39 13.91 16.52
N LEU A 111 -49.29 13.65 15.22
CA LEU A 111 -50.15 14.26 14.19
C LEU A 111 -51.62 13.88 14.36
N SER A 112 -51.95 12.59 14.49
CA SER A 112 -53.33 12.16 14.70
C SER A 112 -53.95 12.70 16.00
N ARG A 113 -53.16 12.87 17.08
CA ARG A 113 -53.62 13.59 18.28
C ARG A 113 -53.77 15.10 18.03
N LYS A 114 -52.88 15.76 17.28
CA LYS A 114 -53.02 17.18 16.91
C LYS A 114 -54.38 17.40 16.25
N ASP A 115 -54.75 16.56 15.29
CA ASP A 115 -55.99 16.75 14.54
C ASP A 115 -57.23 16.53 15.43
N ILE A 116 -57.18 15.61 16.41
CA ILE A 116 -58.24 15.46 17.42
C ILE A 116 -58.32 16.70 18.33
N ILE A 117 -57.19 17.22 18.80
CA ILE A 117 -57.11 18.44 19.61
C ILE A 117 -57.66 19.64 18.82
N GLU A 118 -57.27 19.78 17.55
CA GLU A 118 -57.71 20.87 16.68
C GLU A 118 -59.22 20.85 16.43
N ASN A 119 -59.79 19.69 16.11
CA ASN A 119 -61.25 19.54 15.97
C ASN A 119 -61.99 19.85 17.27
N ARG A 120 -61.46 19.45 18.44
CA ARG A 120 -62.05 19.82 19.75
C ARG A 120 -61.95 21.31 20.03
N LEU A 121 -60.81 21.94 19.72
CA LEU A 121 -60.63 23.39 19.88
C LEU A 121 -61.53 24.22 18.95
N VAL A 122 -61.81 23.73 17.73
CA VAL A 122 -62.76 24.36 16.80
C VAL A 122 -64.19 24.26 17.31
N ALA A 123 -64.62 23.09 17.81
CA ALA A 123 -65.93 22.94 18.45
C ALA A 123 -66.07 23.90 19.66
N LEU A 124 -65.06 23.91 20.54
CA LEU A 124 -64.93 24.85 21.68
C LEU A 124 -64.70 26.32 21.27
N GLN A 125 -64.74 26.66 19.99
CA GLN A 125 -64.71 28.05 19.47
C GLN A 125 -66.00 28.42 18.73
N GLN A 126 -66.68 27.44 18.10
CA GLN A 126 -67.96 27.65 17.43
C GLN A 126 -69.10 27.83 18.42
N ASP A 127 -69.06 27.10 19.55
CA ASP A 127 -69.93 27.33 20.68
C ASP A 127 -69.29 28.29 21.70
N ASP A 128 -70.06 29.28 22.17
CA ASP A 128 -69.54 30.32 23.05
C ASP A 128 -69.12 29.75 24.42
N LYS A 129 -67.87 29.96 24.83
CA LYS A 129 -67.14 29.04 25.74
C LYS A 129 -67.75 28.86 27.13
N THR A 130 -68.39 29.88 27.68
CA THR A 130 -69.11 29.78 28.96
C THR A 130 -70.48 29.15 28.78
N SER A 131 -71.10 29.25 27.60
CA SER A 131 -72.44 28.71 27.32
C SER A 131 -72.48 27.21 27.53
N VAL A 132 -71.86 26.38 26.69
CA VAL A 132 -72.08 24.92 26.72
C VAL A 132 -71.80 24.28 28.09
N VAL A 133 -70.75 24.71 28.79
CA VAL A 133 -70.44 24.16 30.12
C VAL A 133 -71.41 24.64 31.20
N ILE A 134 -71.80 25.93 31.21
CA ILE A 134 -72.77 26.43 32.19
C ILE A 134 -74.16 25.91 31.86
N ASP A 135 -74.58 25.93 30.59
CA ASP A 135 -75.87 25.45 30.09
C ASP A 135 -76.07 23.95 30.37
N THR A 136 -75.05 23.11 30.12
CA THR A 136 -75.08 21.68 30.48
C THR A 136 -75.33 21.49 31.99
N LEU A 137 -74.79 22.37 32.84
CA LEU A 137 -74.96 22.31 34.29
C LEU A 137 -76.27 22.97 34.77
N MET A 138 -76.73 24.04 34.13
CA MET A 138 -77.93 24.78 34.56
C MET A 138 -79.23 24.17 34.02
N ASN A 139 -79.19 23.48 32.87
CA ASN A 139 -80.30 22.66 32.36
C ASN A 139 -80.34 21.26 33.00
N ALA A 140 -79.96 21.15 34.27
CA ALA A 140 -80.01 19.92 35.05
C ALA A 140 -81.38 19.76 35.74
N ASP A 141 -81.99 18.59 35.63
CA ASP A 141 -83.37 18.35 36.10
C ASP A 141 -83.50 18.41 37.63
N ASN A 142 -82.40 18.16 38.35
CA ASN A 142 -82.31 18.16 39.80
C ASN A 142 -80.85 18.19 40.28
N PHE A 143 -80.62 18.33 41.59
CA PHE A 143 -79.29 18.39 42.19
C PHE A 143 -78.44 17.11 41.97
N GLY A 144 -79.05 15.92 41.88
CA GLY A 144 -78.33 14.68 41.60
C GLY A 144 -77.80 14.63 40.16
N ASP A 145 -78.62 15.06 39.20
CA ASP A 145 -78.23 15.24 37.80
C ASP A 145 -77.14 16.33 37.65
N PHE A 146 -77.27 17.47 38.34
CA PHE A 146 -76.24 18.51 38.40
C PHE A 146 -74.86 17.96 38.83
N VAL A 147 -74.81 17.16 39.90
CA VAL A 147 -73.57 16.52 40.38
C VAL A 147 -73.04 15.49 39.38
N ALA A 148 -73.91 14.70 38.75
CA ALA A 148 -73.52 13.74 37.71
C ALA A 148 -72.90 14.43 36.49
N ARG A 149 -73.52 15.52 36.00
CA ARG A 149 -73.01 16.33 34.89
C ARG A 149 -71.71 17.05 35.24
N MET A 150 -71.57 17.55 36.47
CA MET A 150 -70.30 18.12 36.96
C MET A 150 -69.18 17.07 36.96
N GLY A 151 -69.47 15.83 37.36
CA GLY A 151 -68.54 14.69 37.25
C GLY A 151 -68.16 14.39 35.80
N ALA A 152 -69.13 14.38 34.88
CA ALA A 152 -68.90 14.14 33.46
C ALA A 152 -68.04 15.24 32.81
N VAL A 153 -68.35 16.52 33.06
CA VAL A 153 -67.57 17.69 32.59
C VAL A 153 -66.14 17.63 33.13
N THR A 154 -65.97 17.33 34.43
CA THR A 154 -64.64 17.21 35.05
C THR A 154 -63.83 16.07 34.43
N THR A 155 -64.48 14.94 34.13
CA THR A 155 -63.86 13.78 33.46
C THR A 155 -63.44 14.10 32.03
N LEU A 156 -64.26 14.84 31.28
CA LEU A 156 -63.94 15.26 29.91
C LEU A 156 -62.73 16.22 29.90
N LEU A 157 -62.76 17.25 30.75
CA LEU A 157 -61.68 18.24 30.85
C LEU A 157 -60.36 17.62 31.36
N SER A 158 -60.41 16.61 32.25
CA SER A 158 -59.21 15.89 32.66
C SER A 158 -58.64 15.04 31.52
N ALA A 159 -59.49 14.37 30.73
CA ALA A 159 -59.07 13.61 29.56
C ALA A 159 -58.45 14.51 28.46
N ASP A 160 -59.02 15.69 28.19
CA ASP A 160 -58.41 16.68 27.29
C ASP A 160 -57.05 17.17 27.82
N ASN A 161 -56.95 17.44 29.12
CA ASN A 161 -55.70 17.85 29.73
C ASN A 161 -54.62 16.75 29.66
N ASP A 162 -54.99 15.48 29.85
CA ASP A 162 -54.07 14.35 29.74
C ASP A 162 -53.69 14.04 28.28
N ILE A 163 -54.59 14.25 27.30
CA ILE A 163 -54.24 14.21 25.87
C ILE A 163 -53.17 15.26 25.54
N LEU A 164 -53.31 16.49 26.06
CA LEU A 164 -52.31 17.55 25.89
C LEU A 164 -50.98 17.20 26.55
N LYS A 165 -50.98 16.68 27.79
CA LYS A 165 -49.77 16.18 28.46
C LYS A 165 -49.08 15.08 27.64
N GLN A 166 -49.82 14.09 27.15
CA GLN A 166 -49.29 13.00 26.33
C GLN A 166 -48.73 13.49 25.00
N HIS A 167 -49.38 14.48 24.36
CA HIS A 167 -48.90 15.10 23.13
C HIS A 167 -47.58 15.84 23.36
N GLN A 168 -47.45 16.62 24.44
CA GLN A 168 -46.19 17.27 24.81
C GLN A 168 -45.08 16.25 25.14
N ASN A 169 -45.38 15.23 25.95
CA ASN A 169 -44.42 14.18 26.31
C ASN A 169 -43.86 13.44 25.09
N ASP A 170 -44.70 13.16 24.09
CA ASP A 170 -44.26 12.51 22.85
C ASP A 170 -43.43 13.45 21.97
N LEU A 171 -43.76 14.74 21.89
CA LEU A 171 -42.93 15.76 21.22
C LEU A 171 -41.53 15.87 21.86
N ASP A 172 -41.51 15.98 23.18
CA ASP A 172 -40.31 15.97 24.02
C ASP A 172 -39.43 14.74 23.75
N GLN A 173 -40.07 13.56 23.65
CA GLN A 173 -39.37 12.30 23.37
C GLN A 173 -38.81 12.25 21.94
N ILE A 174 -39.58 12.72 20.94
CA ILE A 174 -39.12 12.85 19.55
C ILE A 174 -37.87 13.75 19.48
N GLU A 175 -37.83 14.86 20.21
CA GLU A 175 -36.66 15.75 20.21
C GLU A 175 -35.44 15.12 20.91
N LYS A 176 -35.66 14.39 22.02
CA LYS A 176 -34.61 13.65 22.73
C LYS A 176 -34.00 12.54 21.86
N ASP A 177 -34.83 11.73 21.21
CA ASP A 177 -34.37 10.66 20.32
C ASP A 177 -33.72 11.18 19.04
N LYS A 178 -34.20 12.29 18.46
CA LYS A 178 -33.51 12.98 17.35
C LYS A 178 -32.09 13.38 17.76
N LYS A 179 -31.92 14.04 18.92
CA LYS A 179 -30.60 14.47 19.42
C LYS A 179 -29.65 13.31 19.71
N GLU A 180 -30.17 12.19 20.22
CA GLU A 180 -29.36 11.00 20.47
C GLU A 180 -28.98 10.27 19.17
N ILE A 181 -29.86 10.18 18.16
CA ILE A 181 -29.48 9.68 16.82
C ILE A 181 -28.41 10.58 16.19
N ASP A 182 -28.62 11.90 16.17
CA ASP A 182 -27.66 12.89 15.65
C ASP A 182 -26.27 12.81 16.31
N LYS A 183 -26.20 12.26 17.53
CA LYS A 183 -24.95 12.00 18.27
C LYS A 183 -24.38 10.62 17.92
N GLN A 184 -25.21 9.59 17.87
CA GLN A 184 -24.81 8.23 17.48
C GLN A 184 -24.28 8.17 16.04
N GLU A 185 -24.91 8.87 15.10
CA GLU A 185 -24.45 8.98 13.71
C GLU A 185 -23.07 9.66 13.60
N LYS A 186 -22.82 10.72 14.38
CA LYS A 186 -21.49 11.37 14.41
C LYS A 186 -20.39 10.45 14.96
N VAL A 187 -20.70 9.68 16.02
CA VAL A 187 -19.79 8.66 16.55
C VAL A 187 -19.57 7.53 15.53
N LEU A 188 -20.61 7.15 14.79
CA LEU A 188 -20.57 6.12 13.77
C LEU A 188 -19.73 6.53 12.56
N GLU A 189 -19.85 7.77 12.06
CA GLU A 189 -19.01 8.29 10.98
C GLU A 189 -17.53 8.39 11.40
N ALA A 190 -17.26 8.85 12.64
CA ALA A 190 -15.90 8.82 13.19
C ALA A 190 -15.35 7.40 13.30
N ALA A 191 -16.18 6.41 13.69
CA ALA A 191 -15.81 5.01 13.73
C ALA A 191 -15.55 4.41 12.33
N LYS A 192 -16.37 4.74 11.32
CA LYS A 192 -16.15 4.37 9.91
C LYS A 192 -14.84 4.94 9.37
N GLY A 193 -14.56 6.22 9.63
CA GLY A 193 -13.30 6.86 9.24
C GLY A 193 -12.08 6.22 9.92
N SER A 194 -12.17 5.91 11.22
CA SER A 194 -11.12 5.19 11.95
C SER A 194 -10.92 3.76 11.43
N LEU A 195 -12.00 3.05 11.08
CA LEU A 195 -11.96 1.72 10.47
C LEU A 195 -11.22 1.77 9.11
N ALA A 196 -11.57 2.72 8.24
CA ALA A 196 -10.93 2.89 6.94
C ALA A 196 -9.43 3.21 7.08
N ALA A 197 -9.05 4.05 8.05
CA ALA A 197 -7.65 4.32 8.36
C ALA A 197 -6.89 3.07 8.86
N LYS A 198 -7.48 2.29 9.78
CA LYS A 198 -6.92 1.01 10.26
C LYS A 198 -6.77 -0.01 9.14
N GLN A 199 -7.71 -0.07 8.19
CA GLN A 199 -7.64 -0.96 7.03
C GLN A 199 -6.49 -0.55 6.10
N ALA A 200 -6.38 0.73 5.74
CA ALA A 200 -5.28 1.24 4.92
C ALA A 200 -3.90 1.04 5.58
N GLU A 201 -3.81 1.15 6.91
CA GLU A 201 -2.60 0.81 7.66
C GLU A 201 -2.31 -0.71 7.64
N LEU A 202 -3.32 -1.57 7.76
CA LEU A 202 -3.18 -3.01 7.64
C LEU A 202 -2.63 -3.42 6.27
N ASP A 203 -3.22 -2.88 5.19
CA ASP A 203 -2.80 -3.17 3.81
C ASP A 203 -1.37 -2.70 3.54
N LYS A 204 -0.99 -1.52 4.06
CA LYS A 204 0.39 -1.01 4.02
C LYS A 204 1.37 -1.90 4.78
N ASN A 205 0.96 -2.45 5.92
CA ASN A 205 1.79 -3.36 6.72
C ASN A 205 1.97 -4.73 6.04
N VAL A 206 0.91 -5.27 5.42
CA VAL A 206 0.99 -6.48 4.58
C VAL A 206 1.89 -6.25 3.37
N ALA A 207 1.72 -5.15 2.63
CA ALA A 207 2.57 -4.81 1.48
C ALA A 207 4.05 -4.66 1.87
N LYS A 208 4.35 -4.05 3.02
CA LYS A 208 5.71 -3.95 3.58
C LYS A 208 6.29 -5.33 3.93
N GLN A 209 5.49 -6.22 4.51
CA GLN A 209 5.88 -7.61 4.78
C GLN A 209 6.24 -8.34 3.48
N THR A 210 5.39 -8.28 2.45
CA THR A 210 5.66 -8.92 1.15
C THR A 210 6.92 -8.37 0.48
N ALA A 211 7.08 -7.05 0.41
CA ALA A 211 8.27 -6.43 -0.18
C ALA A 211 9.57 -6.82 0.55
N THR A 212 9.52 -6.91 1.88
CA THR A 212 10.68 -7.34 2.71
C THR A 212 11.07 -8.80 2.41
N LEU A 213 10.09 -9.68 2.25
CA LEU A 213 10.32 -11.08 1.87
C LEU A 213 10.93 -11.21 0.47
N THR A 214 10.40 -10.49 -0.53
CA THR A 214 10.92 -10.50 -1.90
C THR A 214 12.37 -10.02 -1.95
N THR A 215 12.69 -8.85 -1.36
CA THR A 215 14.06 -8.32 -1.33
C THR A 215 15.05 -9.23 -0.59
N MET A 216 14.59 -9.95 0.45
CA MET A 216 15.41 -10.92 1.18
C MET A 216 15.69 -12.17 0.34
N GLN A 217 14.67 -12.70 -0.36
CA GLN A 217 14.82 -13.86 -1.25
C GLN A 217 15.74 -13.54 -2.45
N GLU A 218 15.60 -12.36 -3.05
CA GLU A 218 16.49 -11.86 -4.10
C GLU A 218 17.95 -11.82 -3.64
N LYS A 219 18.24 -11.08 -2.54
CA LYS A 219 19.60 -10.97 -1.98
C LYS A 219 20.24 -12.32 -1.68
N TYR A 220 19.48 -13.24 -1.10
CA TYR A 220 19.97 -14.59 -0.80
C TYR A 220 20.34 -15.34 -2.08
N SER A 221 19.49 -15.29 -3.12
CA SER A 221 19.75 -15.95 -4.40
C SER A 221 21.00 -15.40 -5.11
N THR A 222 21.20 -14.08 -5.12
CA THR A 222 22.38 -13.44 -5.74
C THR A 222 23.67 -13.89 -5.06
N VAL A 223 23.73 -13.84 -3.72
CA VAL A 223 24.95 -14.20 -2.98
C VAL A 223 25.26 -15.70 -3.06
N VAL A 224 24.26 -16.58 -3.17
CA VAL A 224 24.50 -18.01 -3.46
C VAL A 224 25.11 -18.18 -4.86
N ASN A 225 24.46 -17.64 -5.90
CA ASN A 225 24.94 -17.73 -7.28
C ASN A 225 26.38 -17.17 -7.45
N GLU A 226 26.69 -16.07 -6.77
CA GLU A 226 28.02 -15.45 -6.79
C GLU A 226 29.11 -16.26 -6.05
N ILE A 227 28.74 -17.01 -5.01
CA ILE A 227 29.66 -17.92 -4.32
C ILE A 227 29.91 -19.17 -5.17
N ASP A 228 28.87 -19.74 -5.77
CA ASP A 228 29.00 -20.93 -6.62
C ASP A 228 29.84 -20.64 -7.88
N ALA A 229 29.65 -19.45 -8.49
CA ALA A 229 30.48 -18.98 -9.60
C ALA A 229 31.96 -18.81 -9.20
N ALA A 230 32.24 -18.13 -8.09
CA ALA A 230 33.62 -17.93 -7.61
C ALA A 230 34.29 -19.25 -7.18
N SER A 231 33.51 -20.20 -6.65
CA SER A 231 33.97 -21.55 -6.31
C SER A 231 34.34 -22.35 -7.57
N SER A 232 33.52 -22.26 -8.62
CA SER A 232 33.82 -22.88 -9.93
C SER A 232 35.04 -22.26 -10.59
N GLU A 233 35.20 -20.93 -10.56
CA GLU A 233 36.39 -20.24 -11.07
C GLU A 233 37.66 -20.68 -10.32
N LYS A 234 37.60 -20.77 -8.97
CA LYS A 234 38.71 -21.28 -8.16
C LYS A 234 39.09 -22.72 -8.54
N ALA A 235 38.11 -23.60 -8.74
CA ALA A 235 38.36 -24.99 -9.15
C ALA A 235 39.02 -25.08 -10.54
N ASN A 236 38.59 -24.25 -11.49
CA ASN A 236 39.20 -24.16 -12.82
C ASN A 236 40.65 -23.65 -12.73
N LEU A 237 40.91 -22.57 -11.99
CA LEU A 237 42.26 -22.04 -11.78
C LEU A 237 43.19 -23.04 -11.07
N GLN A 238 42.67 -23.83 -10.11
CA GLN A 238 43.42 -24.92 -9.49
C GLN A 238 43.77 -26.03 -10.49
N SER A 239 42.86 -26.36 -11.42
CA SER A 239 43.13 -27.33 -12.50
C SER A 239 44.11 -26.79 -13.56
N GLU A 240 44.13 -25.48 -13.81
CA GLU A 240 45.18 -24.87 -14.65
C GLU A 240 46.54 -24.89 -13.94
N LEU A 241 46.57 -24.61 -12.63
CA LEU A 241 47.81 -24.58 -11.84
C LEU A 241 48.46 -25.97 -11.78
N THR A 242 47.70 -27.05 -11.55
CA THR A 242 48.26 -28.41 -11.63
C THR A 242 48.76 -28.74 -13.03
N GLY A 243 48.04 -28.34 -14.09
CA GLY A 243 48.48 -28.48 -15.47
C GLY A 243 49.74 -27.69 -15.84
N ILE A 244 50.00 -26.56 -15.16
CA ILE A 244 51.24 -25.77 -15.28
C ILE A 244 52.38 -26.44 -14.49
N GLN A 245 52.13 -26.90 -13.26
CA GLN A 245 53.11 -27.66 -12.47
C GLN A 245 53.57 -28.93 -13.20
N ASP A 246 52.65 -29.66 -13.83
CA ASP A 246 52.93 -30.85 -14.63
C ASP A 246 53.84 -30.56 -15.85
N LYS A 247 53.69 -29.38 -16.46
CA LYS A 247 54.57 -28.92 -17.55
C LYS A 247 55.95 -28.55 -17.03
N ILE A 248 56.02 -27.75 -15.97
CA ILE A 248 57.28 -27.35 -15.32
C ILE A 248 58.07 -28.57 -14.85
N ALA A 249 57.40 -29.59 -14.30
CA ALA A 249 58.03 -30.85 -13.89
C ALA A 249 58.65 -31.59 -15.08
N LYS A 250 57.90 -31.73 -16.20
CA LYS A 250 58.37 -32.39 -17.44
C LYS A 250 59.49 -31.60 -18.11
N GLU A 251 59.44 -30.27 -18.10
CA GLU A 251 60.50 -29.40 -18.60
C GLU A 251 61.76 -29.47 -17.73
N LYS A 252 61.64 -29.47 -16.39
CA LYS A 252 62.78 -29.62 -15.48
C LYS A 252 63.40 -31.02 -15.56
N GLU A 253 62.61 -32.08 -15.73
CA GLU A 253 63.13 -33.42 -16.06
C GLU A 253 63.87 -33.45 -17.41
N ALA A 254 63.30 -32.84 -18.46
CA ALA A 254 63.92 -32.81 -19.79
C ALA A 254 65.23 -32.01 -19.77
N ALA A 255 65.25 -30.86 -19.11
CA ALA A 255 66.43 -30.04 -18.92
C ALA A 255 67.50 -30.75 -18.08
N GLN A 256 67.12 -31.49 -17.03
CA GLN A 256 68.07 -32.32 -16.27
C GLN A 256 68.66 -33.46 -17.13
N LYS A 257 67.82 -34.18 -17.89
CA LYS A 257 68.29 -35.27 -18.78
C LYS A 257 69.20 -34.73 -19.89
N GLN A 258 68.91 -33.55 -20.45
CA GLN A 258 69.79 -32.87 -21.39
C GLN A 258 71.08 -32.37 -20.73
N ALA A 259 71.02 -31.77 -19.54
CA ALA A 259 72.20 -31.33 -18.82
C ALA A 259 73.10 -32.50 -18.41
N GLU A 260 72.54 -33.66 -18.04
CA GLU A 260 73.29 -34.88 -17.74
C GLU A 260 73.89 -35.50 -19.01
N GLN A 261 73.18 -35.45 -20.15
CA GLN A 261 73.74 -35.85 -21.45
C GLN A 261 74.88 -34.93 -21.89
N VAL A 262 74.72 -33.62 -21.79
CA VAL A 262 75.75 -32.63 -22.10
C VAL A 262 76.94 -32.75 -21.14
N ALA A 263 76.72 -32.99 -19.85
CA ALA A 263 77.80 -33.25 -18.90
C ALA A 263 78.54 -34.56 -19.21
N LYS A 264 77.84 -35.61 -19.65
CA LYS A 264 78.47 -36.87 -20.11
C LYS A 264 79.22 -36.68 -21.43
N GLN A 265 78.70 -35.89 -22.35
CA GLN A 265 79.38 -35.52 -23.59
C GLN A 265 80.63 -34.68 -23.31
N GLN A 266 80.54 -33.62 -22.50
CA GLN A 266 81.68 -32.79 -22.10
C GLN A 266 82.71 -33.58 -21.27
N ALA A 267 82.29 -34.57 -20.48
CA ALA A 267 83.21 -35.48 -19.79
C ALA A 267 83.91 -36.45 -20.75
N ALA A 268 83.21 -36.93 -21.79
CA ALA A 268 83.79 -37.74 -22.86
C ALA A 268 84.73 -36.92 -23.74
N GLU A 269 84.29 -35.76 -24.26
CA GLU A 269 85.11 -34.79 -24.99
C GLU A 269 86.32 -34.34 -24.17
N LYS A 270 86.20 -34.20 -22.84
CA LYS A 270 87.35 -33.90 -21.99
C LYS A 270 88.28 -35.09 -21.81
N ALA A 271 87.78 -36.31 -21.67
CA ALA A 271 88.62 -37.52 -21.61
C ALA A 271 89.34 -37.76 -22.96
N GLU A 272 88.66 -37.51 -24.07
CA GLU A 272 89.24 -37.49 -25.41
C GLU A 272 90.22 -36.33 -25.57
N ALA A 273 89.92 -35.12 -25.08
CA ALA A 273 90.83 -33.98 -25.13
C ALA A 273 92.05 -34.13 -24.20
N ASP A 274 91.95 -34.85 -23.07
CA ASP A 274 93.09 -35.19 -22.21
C ASP A 274 93.95 -36.31 -22.83
N ALA A 275 93.35 -37.22 -23.63
CA ALA A 275 94.07 -38.20 -24.44
C ALA A 275 94.70 -37.59 -25.70
N GLU A 276 94.00 -36.65 -26.33
CA GLU A 276 94.45 -35.87 -27.48
C GLU A 276 95.50 -34.84 -27.05
N ALA A 277 95.40 -34.23 -25.87
CA ALA A 277 96.46 -33.40 -25.29
C ALA A 277 97.71 -34.22 -24.94
N LYS A 278 97.57 -35.50 -24.57
CA LYS A 278 98.73 -36.41 -24.48
C LYS A 278 99.39 -36.67 -25.84
N ARG A 279 98.62 -36.71 -26.94
CA ARG A 279 99.14 -36.80 -28.32
C ARG A 279 99.67 -35.48 -28.87
N GLN A 280 99.08 -34.35 -28.49
CA GLN A 280 99.46 -33.01 -28.96
C GLN A 280 100.55 -32.36 -28.11
N ALA A 281 100.83 -32.90 -26.91
CA ALA A 281 102.09 -32.65 -26.20
C ALA A 281 103.32 -33.18 -26.99
N GLU A 282 103.13 -34.15 -27.89
CA GLU A 282 104.17 -34.56 -28.86
C GLU A 282 104.16 -33.70 -30.15
N LEU A 283 103.10 -32.90 -30.41
CA LEU A 283 102.90 -32.12 -31.63
C LEU A 283 102.75 -30.61 -31.35
N ALA A 284 103.90 -30.06 -30.98
CA ALA A 284 104.25 -28.66 -30.76
C ALA A 284 103.48 -27.54 -31.52
N THR A 285 103.33 -26.41 -30.82
CA THR A 285 103.32 -25.01 -31.32
C THR A 285 102.23 -24.55 -32.31
N ALA A 286 101.28 -23.71 -31.85
CA ALA A 286 100.93 -22.42 -32.49
C ALA A 286 99.91 -21.52 -31.73
N LYS A 287 100.00 -20.23 -32.06
CA LYS A 287 99.15 -19.04 -31.82
C LYS A 287 97.63 -19.22 -32.12
N LYS A 288 96.66 -18.33 -31.78
CA LYS A 288 96.44 -17.21 -30.81
C LYS A 288 95.16 -16.43 -31.24
N GLU A 289 94.36 -15.85 -30.31
CA GLU A 289 93.41 -14.69 -30.49
C GLU A 289 92.09 -14.83 -31.35
N VAL A 290 90.96 -14.09 -31.18
CA VAL A 290 90.33 -13.32 -30.03
C VAL A 290 88.90 -12.72 -30.34
N LYS A 291 88.04 -12.47 -29.30
CA LYS A 291 86.84 -11.54 -29.21
C LYS A 291 85.58 -11.80 -30.10
N THR A 292 84.35 -11.25 -29.93
CA THR A 292 83.55 -10.38 -28.98
C THR A 292 82.02 -10.62 -29.30
N GLU A 293 80.99 -10.57 -28.43
CA GLU A 293 80.34 -9.46 -27.66
C GLU A 293 79.78 -8.26 -28.49
N PRO A 294 78.75 -7.46 -28.05
CA PRO A 294 77.62 -7.69 -27.11
C PRO A 294 76.26 -6.91 -27.36
N LYS A 295 75.22 -7.09 -26.50
CA LYS A 295 74.14 -6.10 -26.07
C LYS A 295 73.06 -5.59 -27.10
N GLN A 296 71.90 -4.95 -26.78
CA GLN A 296 71.15 -4.56 -25.54
C GLN A 296 69.61 -4.30 -25.80
N GLU A 297 68.72 -4.50 -24.79
CA GLU A 297 67.66 -3.61 -24.17
C GLU A 297 66.83 -2.53 -24.98
N VAL A 298 65.63 -1.97 -24.63
CA VAL A 298 64.72 -1.93 -23.42
C VAL A 298 63.29 -1.29 -23.63
N LYS A 299 62.22 -1.79 -22.94
CA LYS A 299 60.93 -1.18 -22.37
C LYS A 299 60.05 -0.14 -23.19
N THR A 300 58.89 0.46 -22.79
CA THR A 300 57.97 0.52 -21.57
C THR A 300 56.53 1.08 -21.85
N ALA A 301 55.49 0.72 -21.04
CA ALA A 301 54.32 1.51 -20.49
C ALA A 301 53.29 2.35 -21.37
N ALA A 302 52.08 2.83 -20.92
CA ALA A 302 51.00 2.44 -19.95
C ALA A 302 49.75 3.43 -19.91
N ALA A 303 48.61 3.06 -19.24
CA ALA A 303 47.51 3.91 -18.59
C ALA A 303 46.37 4.62 -19.44
N THR A 304 45.15 5.10 -19.01
CA THR A 304 44.17 4.94 -17.84
C THR A 304 42.79 5.70 -18.02
N GLU A 305 41.67 5.25 -17.38
CA GLU A 305 40.43 5.98 -16.84
C GLU A 305 39.32 6.63 -17.77
N LYS A 306 37.99 6.86 -17.46
CA LYS A 306 37.26 7.40 -16.25
C LYS A 306 35.65 7.51 -16.32
N LYS A 307 34.91 7.42 -15.16
CA LYS A 307 33.68 8.18 -14.61
C LYS A 307 32.15 8.11 -15.05
N ALA A 308 31.23 8.17 -14.02
CA ALA A 308 29.89 8.91 -13.84
C ALA A 308 28.48 8.35 -14.34
N SER A 309 27.25 8.86 -13.96
CA SER A 309 26.51 9.03 -12.63
C SER A 309 25.04 9.65 -12.64
N VAL A 310 24.14 9.32 -11.64
CA VAL A 310 22.88 9.98 -11.03
C VAL A 310 21.44 10.04 -11.67
N SER A 311 20.32 9.84 -10.88
CA SER A 311 19.18 10.80 -10.55
C SER A 311 17.72 10.28 -10.20
N SER A 312 17.03 10.91 -9.20
CA SER A 312 15.57 11.27 -8.91
C SER A 312 14.31 10.53 -9.49
N GLU A 313 13.01 10.78 -9.12
CA GLU A 313 12.18 11.10 -7.90
C GLU A 313 10.70 11.47 -8.34
N ALA A 314 9.61 11.11 -7.62
CA ALA A 314 8.25 11.75 -7.72
C ALA A 314 7.18 11.24 -6.69
N LYS A 315 6.09 12.01 -6.47
CA LYS A 315 4.90 11.70 -5.61
C LYS A 315 3.66 12.55 -5.97
N GLU A 316 2.42 12.08 -5.79
CA GLU A 316 1.20 12.91 -5.91
C GLU A 316 0.09 12.60 -4.87
N THR A 317 -1.00 13.41 -4.82
CA THR A 317 -2.04 13.40 -3.74
C THR A 317 -3.43 13.85 -4.23
N LYS A 318 -4.53 13.27 -3.72
CA LYS A 318 -5.97 13.67 -3.83
C LYS A 318 -6.79 12.88 -2.78
N LYS A 319 -8.03 13.22 -2.35
CA LYS A 319 -8.74 14.51 -2.07
C LYS A 319 -10.04 14.15 -1.27
N GLU A 320 -10.55 15.03 -0.41
CA GLU A 320 -11.84 14.87 0.33
C GLU A 320 -12.99 15.80 -0.13
N GLU A 321 -14.23 15.46 0.27
CA GLU A 321 -15.47 16.25 0.12
C GLU A 321 -15.95 16.83 1.46
N SER A 322 -16.87 17.80 1.45
CA SER A 322 -17.31 18.56 2.63
C SER A 322 -18.83 18.59 2.80
N THR A 323 -19.32 18.33 4.01
CA THR A 323 -20.74 18.32 4.38
C THR A 323 -21.26 19.70 4.77
N GLN A 324 -22.19 20.25 3.97
CA GLN A 324 -22.87 21.50 4.31
C GLN A 324 -24.08 21.25 5.23
N LYS A 325 -24.27 22.12 6.22
CA LYS A 325 -25.39 22.03 7.17
C LYS A 325 -26.57 22.89 6.69
N HIS A 326 -27.69 22.24 6.39
CA HIS A 326 -28.95 22.93 6.09
C HIS A 326 -29.62 23.48 7.36
N SER A 327 -30.42 24.54 7.21
CA SER A 327 -31.21 25.16 8.28
C SER A 327 -32.70 25.04 7.94
N GLY A 328 -33.54 24.73 8.94
CA GLY A 328 -34.97 24.51 8.75
C GLY A 328 -35.56 23.51 9.74
N LYS A 329 -36.81 23.07 9.51
CA LYS A 329 -37.53 22.13 10.39
C LYS A 329 -37.13 20.69 10.07
N GLU A 330 -36.51 20.01 11.03
CA GLU A 330 -36.04 18.62 10.88
C GLU A 330 -37.07 17.57 11.34
N MET A 331 -37.26 16.53 10.51
CA MET A 331 -38.11 15.38 10.83
C MET A 331 -37.63 14.10 10.15
N TYR A 332 -38.04 12.95 10.70
CA TYR A 332 -37.92 11.67 10.00
C TYR A 332 -39.21 11.37 9.22
N VAL A 333 -39.06 10.74 8.05
CA VAL A 333 -40.15 10.29 7.18
C VAL A 333 -39.84 8.93 6.57
N GLU A 334 -40.87 8.15 6.25
CA GLU A 334 -40.75 7.02 5.32
C GLU A 334 -40.70 7.57 3.88
N ALA A 335 -39.60 7.28 3.17
CA ALA A 335 -39.45 7.64 1.77
C ALA A 335 -39.54 6.40 0.87
N THR A 336 -40.36 6.51 -0.17
CA THR A 336 -40.33 5.67 -1.38
C THR A 336 -39.82 6.49 -2.58
N ALA A 337 -39.77 5.88 -3.76
CA ALA A 337 -39.47 6.59 -5.01
C ALA A 337 -40.42 6.19 -6.14
N TYR A 338 -40.79 7.17 -6.98
CA TYR A 338 -41.67 7.02 -8.14
C TYR A 338 -41.04 7.57 -9.42
N THR A 339 -41.60 7.23 -10.57
CA THR A 339 -41.17 7.71 -11.89
C THR A 339 -42.27 8.54 -12.55
N ALA A 340 -41.93 9.49 -13.43
CA ALA A 340 -42.93 10.29 -14.14
C ALA A 340 -43.87 9.45 -15.02
N ASN A 341 -43.36 8.33 -15.55
CA ASN A 341 -44.00 7.53 -16.60
C ASN A 341 -44.53 6.18 -16.08
N CYS A 342 -44.99 6.12 -14.82
CA CYS A 342 -45.64 4.94 -14.27
C CYS A 342 -47.03 4.66 -14.90
N ALA A 343 -47.51 3.43 -14.81
CA ALA A 343 -48.80 3.04 -15.39
C ALA A 343 -49.96 3.81 -14.74
N GLY A 344 -50.67 4.62 -15.53
CA GLY A 344 -51.73 5.52 -15.05
C GLY A 344 -51.25 6.92 -14.63
N CYS A 345 -49.94 7.19 -14.71
CA CYS A 345 -49.36 8.48 -14.33
C CYS A 345 -49.39 9.46 -15.51
N SER A 346 -49.83 10.70 -15.25
CA SER A 346 -50.00 11.76 -16.27
C SER A 346 -48.70 12.46 -16.68
N GLY A 347 -47.60 12.22 -15.95
CA GLY A 347 -46.39 13.03 -16.04
C GLY A 347 -46.55 14.46 -15.50
N VAL A 348 -47.66 14.80 -14.84
CA VAL A 348 -47.96 16.15 -14.32
C VAL A 348 -48.27 16.08 -12.83
N THR A 349 -47.57 16.88 -12.03
CA THR A 349 -47.71 16.91 -10.56
C THR A 349 -48.93 17.71 -10.10
N ALA A 350 -49.29 17.59 -8.82
CA ALA A 350 -50.35 18.38 -8.18
C ALA A 350 -50.13 19.91 -8.24
N THR A 351 -48.89 20.39 -8.44
CA THR A 351 -48.58 21.82 -8.70
C THR A 351 -48.54 22.18 -10.20
N GLY A 352 -48.98 21.28 -11.08
CA GLY A 352 -49.07 21.50 -12.53
C GLY A 352 -47.75 21.38 -13.29
N GLN A 353 -46.68 20.89 -12.66
CA GLN A 353 -45.37 20.77 -13.32
C GLN A 353 -45.28 19.47 -14.11
N ASN A 354 -44.98 19.56 -15.41
CA ASN A 354 -44.70 18.39 -16.23
C ASN A 354 -43.28 17.87 -15.94
N VAL A 355 -43.19 16.66 -15.40
CA VAL A 355 -41.96 16.02 -14.93
C VAL A 355 -41.40 14.97 -15.88
N SER A 356 -42.06 14.73 -17.02
CA SER A 356 -41.67 13.72 -18.02
C SER A 356 -40.29 13.97 -18.66
N SER A 357 -39.73 15.19 -18.48
CA SER A 357 -38.38 15.61 -18.89
C SER A 357 -37.26 15.05 -18.00
N GLY A 358 -37.57 14.53 -16.80
CA GLY A 358 -36.60 13.89 -15.89
C GLY A 358 -35.60 14.81 -15.18
N THR A 359 -35.62 16.13 -15.42
CA THR A 359 -34.68 17.10 -14.82
C THR A 359 -35.15 17.67 -13.47
N HIS A 360 -36.38 17.38 -13.05
CA HIS A 360 -37.02 18.00 -11.88
C HIS A 360 -36.74 17.19 -10.60
N LYS A 361 -36.19 17.83 -9.56
CA LYS A 361 -36.18 17.28 -8.19
C LYS A 361 -37.47 17.66 -7.45
N ILE A 362 -38.48 16.79 -7.56
CA ILE A 362 -39.77 16.94 -6.90
C ILE A 362 -40.01 15.76 -5.97
N ILE A 363 -40.65 16.04 -4.84
CA ILE A 363 -41.19 15.04 -3.92
C ILE A 363 -42.71 15.19 -3.83
N ALA A 364 -43.41 14.07 -3.73
CA ALA A 364 -44.79 14.01 -3.30
C ALA A 364 -44.86 13.99 -1.77
N VAL A 365 -45.79 14.74 -1.18
CA VAL A 365 -45.90 14.95 0.28
C VAL A 365 -47.35 14.95 0.75
N ASP A 366 -47.54 14.93 2.08
CA ASP A 366 -48.78 15.36 2.71
C ASP A 366 -48.73 16.88 3.02
N PRO A 367 -49.60 17.72 2.41
CA PRO A 367 -49.61 19.16 2.64
C PRO A 367 -49.85 19.60 4.10
N SER A 368 -50.42 18.73 4.94
CA SER A 368 -50.61 19.00 6.38
C SER A 368 -49.31 18.94 7.19
N VAL A 369 -48.27 18.27 6.65
CA VAL A 369 -46.97 18.07 7.31
C VAL A 369 -45.87 18.89 6.62
N ILE A 370 -45.91 18.96 5.29
CA ILE A 370 -44.95 19.70 4.44
C ILE A 370 -45.76 20.50 3.40
N PRO A 371 -45.83 21.83 3.49
CA PRO A 371 -46.58 22.65 2.53
C PRO A 371 -46.08 22.47 1.09
N LEU A 372 -47.01 22.54 0.12
CA LEU A 372 -46.64 22.57 -1.30
C LEU A 372 -45.89 23.87 -1.63
N GLY A 373 -44.90 23.77 -2.51
CA GLY A 373 -43.94 24.81 -2.84
C GLY A 373 -42.68 24.82 -1.96
N SER A 374 -42.72 24.25 -0.74
CA SER A 374 -41.56 24.22 0.15
C SER A 374 -40.34 23.54 -0.48
N LYS A 375 -39.15 24.06 -0.18
CA LYS A 375 -37.88 23.40 -0.49
C LYS A 375 -37.54 22.44 0.64
N VAL A 376 -37.13 21.23 0.31
CA VAL A 376 -36.86 20.17 1.29
C VAL A 376 -35.52 19.52 0.95
N TYR A 377 -34.58 19.54 1.88
CA TYR A 377 -33.41 18.67 1.80
C TYR A 377 -33.80 17.26 2.26
N VAL A 378 -33.46 16.24 1.46
CA VAL A 378 -33.71 14.83 1.76
C VAL A 378 -32.38 14.09 1.85
N GLU A 379 -32.13 13.42 2.99
CA GLU A 379 -30.94 12.58 3.22
C GLU A 379 -30.74 11.58 2.07
N GLY A 380 -29.56 11.61 1.43
CA GLY A 380 -29.21 10.73 0.31
C GLY A 380 -29.83 11.08 -1.06
N TYR A 381 -30.67 12.13 -1.15
CA TYR A 381 -31.27 12.60 -2.43
C TYR A 381 -30.98 14.08 -2.72
N GLY A 382 -30.73 14.90 -1.69
CA GLY A 382 -30.42 16.32 -1.79
C GLY A 382 -31.65 17.22 -1.75
N VAL A 383 -31.50 18.48 -2.16
CA VAL A 383 -32.60 19.47 -2.16
C VAL A 383 -33.61 19.19 -3.28
N ALA A 384 -34.89 19.21 -2.92
CA ALA A 384 -36.04 18.99 -3.77
C ALA A 384 -37.14 20.04 -3.51
N THR A 385 -38.21 20.00 -4.29
CA THR A 385 -39.42 20.81 -4.08
C THR A 385 -40.59 19.91 -3.71
N ALA A 386 -41.36 20.26 -2.67
CA ALA A 386 -42.65 19.68 -2.37
C ALA A 386 -43.66 20.12 -3.44
N GLY A 387 -43.72 19.38 -4.55
CA GLY A 387 -44.42 19.79 -5.76
C GLY A 387 -45.59 18.89 -6.14
N ASP A 388 -45.84 17.83 -5.38
CA ASP A 388 -46.81 16.80 -5.73
C ASP A 388 -47.51 16.20 -4.49
N THR A 389 -48.60 15.44 -4.71
CA THR A 389 -49.36 14.75 -3.65
C THR A 389 -49.87 13.41 -4.14
N GLY A 390 -49.65 12.33 -3.39
CA GLY A 390 -50.18 11.00 -3.71
C GLY A 390 -51.27 10.54 -2.73
N GLY A 391 -52.25 9.76 -3.19
CA GLY A 391 -53.32 9.24 -2.31
C GLY A 391 -52.81 8.41 -1.14
N ALA A 392 -51.73 7.63 -1.35
CA ALA A 392 -51.05 6.84 -0.33
C ALA A 392 -49.94 7.60 0.43
N ILE A 393 -49.68 8.86 0.06
CA ILE A 393 -48.66 9.71 0.68
C ILE A 393 -49.35 10.59 1.72
N LYS A 394 -49.31 10.13 2.97
CA LYS A 394 -50.03 10.70 4.11
C LYS A 394 -49.14 10.74 5.34
N GLY A 395 -49.34 11.76 6.18
CA GLY A 395 -48.55 11.97 7.39
C GLY A 395 -47.05 12.07 7.09
N TYR A 396 -46.24 11.27 7.77
CA TYR A 396 -44.77 11.28 7.65
C TYR A 396 -44.25 10.34 6.56
N ARG A 397 -44.91 10.34 5.39
CA ARG A 397 -44.44 9.67 4.17
C ARG A 397 -44.14 10.70 3.08
N ILE A 398 -43.08 10.45 2.31
CA ILE A 398 -42.79 11.15 1.06
C ILE A 398 -42.54 10.15 -0.07
N ASP A 399 -42.71 10.59 -1.32
CA ASP A 399 -42.29 9.84 -2.51
C ASP A 399 -41.33 10.70 -3.33
N VAL A 400 -40.14 10.20 -3.66
CA VAL A 400 -39.13 10.98 -4.40
C VAL A 400 -39.13 10.67 -5.89
N LEU A 401 -39.15 11.69 -6.74
CA LEU A 401 -39.10 11.50 -8.20
C LEU A 401 -37.71 11.03 -8.63
N VAL A 402 -37.65 9.92 -9.36
CA VAL A 402 -36.41 9.34 -9.92
C VAL A 402 -36.56 9.04 -11.42
N PRO A 403 -35.47 9.07 -12.20
CA PRO A 403 -35.55 9.05 -13.67
C PRO A 403 -35.86 7.67 -14.28
N SER A 404 -35.87 6.58 -13.51
CA SER A 404 -36.19 5.24 -14.02
C SER A 404 -36.69 4.28 -12.94
N GLU A 405 -37.37 3.21 -13.35
CA GLU A 405 -37.77 2.14 -12.43
C GLU A 405 -36.58 1.47 -11.75
N SER A 406 -35.43 1.41 -12.42
CA SER A 406 -34.20 0.85 -11.84
C SER A 406 -33.71 1.72 -10.67
N ALA A 407 -33.76 3.05 -10.83
CA ALA A 407 -33.48 3.99 -9.76
C ALA A 407 -34.52 3.90 -8.62
N ALA A 408 -35.80 3.68 -8.93
CA ALA A 408 -36.85 3.51 -7.92
C ALA A 408 -36.65 2.22 -7.10
N LYS A 409 -36.33 1.10 -7.77
CA LYS A 409 -36.03 -0.20 -7.15
C LYS A 409 -34.73 -0.16 -6.33
N ALA A 410 -33.72 0.58 -6.76
CA ALA A 410 -32.49 0.81 -6.02
C ALA A 410 -32.66 1.77 -4.83
N PHE A 411 -33.57 2.75 -4.91
CA PHE A 411 -33.94 3.59 -3.77
C PHE A 411 -34.74 2.79 -2.73
N GLY A 412 -35.72 2.01 -3.18
CA GLY A 412 -36.55 1.14 -2.35
C GLY A 412 -37.44 1.91 -1.37
N ARG A 413 -37.66 1.34 -0.19
CA ARG A 413 -38.36 1.99 0.93
C ARG A 413 -37.40 2.12 2.11
N ARG A 414 -37.21 3.35 2.60
CA ARG A 414 -36.22 3.70 3.62
C ARG A 414 -36.76 4.79 4.55
N THR A 415 -36.23 4.88 5.77
CA THR A 415 -36.52 6.02 6.65
C THR A 415 -35.38 7.03 6.52
N VAL A 416 -35.69 8.30 6.29
CA VAL A 416 -34.71 9.36 6.01
C VAL A 416 -34.98 10.58 6.87
N LYS A 417 -33.90 11.28 7.25
CA LYS A 417 -33.97 12.64 7.79
C LYS A 417 -34.28 13.60 6.65
N ILE A 418 -35.21 14.51 6.89
CA ILE A 418 -35.47 15.65 6.00
C ILE A 418 -35.39 16.96 6.76
N THR A 419 -34.99 18.01 6.06
CA THR A 419 -35.01 19.39 6.55
C THR A 419 -35.90 20.20 5.61
N VAL A 420 -37.07 20.63 6.08
CA VAL A 420 -37.90 21.60 5.36
C VAL A 420 -37.20 22.95 5.50
N LEU A 421 -36.71 23.48 4.39
CA LEU A 421 -35.91 24.72 4.34
C LEU A 421 -36.84 25.94 4.41
N ASN A 422 -36.35 26.98 5.09
CA ASN A 422 -37.02 28.28 5.22
C ASN A 422 -36.65 29.21 4.05
#